data_AF-U2PEY7-F1
#
_entry.id   AF-U2PEY7-F1
#
_cell.length_a   1.000
_cell.length_b   1.000
_cell.length_c   1.000
_cell.angle_alpha   90.00
_cell.angle_beta   90.00
_cell.angle_gamma   90.00
#
_symmetry.space_group_name_H-M   'P 1'
#
loop_
_entity.id
_entity.type
_entity.pdbx_description
1 polymer ?
#
loop_
_entity_poly.entity_id
_entity_poly.type
_entity_poly.pdbx_seq_one_letter_code
_entity_poly.pdbx_strand_id
1 'polypeptide(L)'
;MRVFDPKYPKFTPYQKLNFVGAVQRYFEFINQDNKESTNDTYMDFYNNNIFPYVNYGKPVESFDIDYVDDLIRKIQEKNEYRDSTIYSTIRHLMYDPCKYFFNEFYPENNPFEINPTDFRRGGDGSESQESAILSIVKSLTVEEEKKAFQILLADPGIDKGEYLGLAVMFFTACRNNEACGLNYGDILEMINYPNCFYIQITKSVEYRTNTLKSGGKTQNAFRRLPLVSVFKEYLDERIDFLTSKVQFPLEENGNVYQSVYDLPIVCRGNKYGTRCNSDDLTITGRRFLRDEVGIKKSRIAGIMVSISEDKDTEYDLGEKDVTTYLLRRNMATHLYTLGFTVLESQYFMGHKMEGTALKRSDFGDETFLYEMWEKIQKHPLNQMENNVLNCKDTLIIKNESKTKIAIKPSCDETYLMKIESKEIKDSVLIELTNEFSELDIFEESRQHDNEEVNITLLINQGYRDI
;
A
#
# COMPACT_ATOMS: atom_id res chain seq x y z
N MET A 1 29.38 19.77 6.99
CA MET A 1 28.59 20.71 6.19
C MET A 1 29.22 20.92 4.82
N ARG A 2 28.70 20.23 3.79
CA ARG A 2 29.04 20.58 2.41
C ARG A 2 28.39 21.91 2.05
N VAL A 3 28.97 22.57 1.07
CA VAL A 3 28.43 23.78 0.46
C VAL A 3 28.24 23.51 -1.03
N PHE A 4 27.32 24.24 -1.66
CA PHE A 4 27.24 24.25 -3.12
C PHE A 4 28.60 24.67 -3.70
N ASP A 5 28.99 24.02 -4.79
CA ASP A 5 30.33 24.19 -5.35
C ASP A 5 30.53 25.66 -5.80
N PRO A 6 31.50 26.40 -5.25
CA PRO A 6 31.69 27.82 -5.52
C PRO A 6 32.05 28.12 -6.98
N LYS A 7 32.40 27.10 -7.78
CA LYS A 7 32.61 27.26 -9.23
C LYS A 7 31.33 27.67 -9.97
N TYR A 8 30.16 27.42 -9.40
CA TYR A 8 28.88 27.80 -9.98
C TYR A 8 28.45 29.17 -9.42
N PRO A 9 28.47 30.24 -10.23
CA PRO A 9 28.15 31.57 -9.73
C PRO A 9 26.65 31.68 -9.45
N LYS A 10 26.29 32.32 -8.32
CA LYS A 10 24.90 32.54 -7.90
C LYS A 10 24.21 33.74 -8.59
N PHE A 11 25.01 34.61 -9.21
CA PHE A 11 24.52 35.80 -9.90
C PHE A 11 24.95 35.76 -11.37
N THR A 12 24.10 36.31 -12.22
CA THR A 12 24.44 36.67 -13.59
C THR A 12 25.50 37.79 -13.62
N PRO A 13 26.16 38.04 -14.77
CA PRO A 13 27.06 39.19 -14.94
C PRO A 13 26.43 40.55 -14.60
N TYR A 14 25.09 40.65 -14.66
CA TYR A 14 24.32 41.84 -14.34
C TYR A 14 23.81 41.88 -12.88
N GLN A 15 24.38 41.08 -11.99
CA GLN A 15 24.05 41.01 -10.56
C GLN A 15 22.59 40.59 -10.25
N LYS A 16 21.93 39.94 -11.21
CA LYS A 16 20.62 39.30 -10.98
C LYS A 16 20.80 37.85 -10.54
N LEU A 17 19.92 37.36 -9.66
CA LEU A 17 19.92 35.94 -9.26
C LEU A 17 19.73 35.05 -10.51
N ASN A 18 20.58 34.05 -10.65
CA ASN A 18 20.38 32.98 -11.62
C ASN A 18 19.83 31.75 -10.90
N PHE A 19 19.63 30.65 -11.64
CA PHE A 19 19.06 29.43 -11.07
C PHE A 19 19.88 28.85 -9.90
N VAL A 20 21.22 28.95 -9.93
CA VAL A 20 22.09 28.51 -8.82
C VAL A 20 21.81 29.34 -7.57
N GLY A 21 21.66 30.65 -7.74
CA GLY A 21 21.27 31.55 -6.64
C GLY A 21 19.87 31.25 -6.09
N ALA A 22 18.92 30.92 -6.96
CA ALA A 22 17.57 30.50 -6.54
C ALA A 22 17.61 29.19 -5.73
N VAL A 23 18.40 28.20 -6.15
CA VAL A 23 18.59 26.94 -5.41
C VAL A 23 19.24 27.18 -4.05
N GLN A 24 20.30 28.00 -3.97
CA GLN A 24 20.94 28.32 -2.70
C GLN A 24 19.94 28.97 -1.74
N ARG A 25 19.14 29.92 -2.23
CA ARG A 25 18.09 30.58 -1.44
C ARG A 25 16.98 29.61 -1.02
N TYR A 26 16.54 28.74 -1.91
CA TYR A 26 15.57 27.68 -1.61
C TYR A 26 16.07 26.76 -0.48
N PHE A 27 17.36 26.39 -0.50
CA PHE A 27 17.97 25.55 0.54
C PHE A 27 18.16 26.27 1.88
N GLU A 28 18.37 27.58 1.88
CA GLU A 28 18.42 28.38 3.10
C GLU A 28 17.08 28.36 3.86
N PHE A 29 15.95 28.15 3.18
CA PHE A 29 14.60 28.21 3.78
C PHE A 29 13.90 26.86 3.94
N ILE A 30 14.05 25.92 3.00
CA ILE A 30 13.32 24.63 3.02
C ILE A 30 14.05 23.57 3.86
N ASN A 31 15.38 23.62 3.91
CA ASN A 31 16.20 22.54 4.46
C ASN A 31 16.71 22.77 5.90
N GLN A 32 16.11 23.71 6.62
CA GLN A 32 16.50 24.04 7.99
C GLN A 32 16.28 22.87 8.97
N ASP A 33 15.26 22.05 8.74
CA ASP A 33 14.90 20.90 9.59
C ASP A 33 15.37 19.53 9.05
N ASN A 34 16.01 19.50 7.88
CA ASN A 34 16.47 18.26 7.26
C ASN A 34 17.77 17.76 7.88
N LYS A 35 17.94 16.43 7.94
CA LYS A 35 19.20 15.80 8.39
C LYS A 35 20.36 16.25 7.50
N GLU A 36 21.52 16.54 8.11
CA GLU A 36 22.72 17.01 7.39
C GLU A 36 23.10 16.11 6.20
N SER A 37 23.00 14.78 6.36
CA SER A 37 23.28 13.82 5.28
C SER A 37 22.32 13.91 4.09
N THR A 38 21.06 14.30 4.32
CA THR A 38 20.08 14.53 3.25
C THR A 38 20.43 15.79 2.46
N ASN A 39 20.81 16.86 3.15
CA ASN A 39 21.24 18.11 2.53
C ASN A 39 22.51 17.91 1.70
N ASP A 40 23.50 17.18 2.24
CA ASP A 40 24.72 16.83 1.52
C ASP A 40 24.42 16.04 0.23
N THR A 41 23.48 15.09 0.28
CA THR A 41 23.07 14.31 -0.90
C THR A 41 22.44 15.18 -1.99
N TYR A 42 21.56 16.11 -1.62
CA TYR A 42 20.97 17.04 -2.59
C TYR A 42 22.01 18.01 -3.16
N MET A 43 22.89 18.57 -2.34
CA MET A 43 23.95 19.45 -2.81
C MET A 43 24.87 18.76 -3.81
N ASP A 44 25.26 17.52 -3.54
CA ASP A 44 26.02 16.68 -4.48
C ASP A 44 25.24 16.46 -5.78
N PHE A 45 23.95 16.21 -5.67
CA PHE A 45 23.10 15.98 -6.82
C PHE A 45 23.04 17.21 -7.73
N TYR A 46 22.80 18.39 -7.17
CA TYR A 46 22.80 19.65 -7.93
C TYR A 46 24.16 19.92 -8.58
N ASN A 47 25.25 19.81 -7.81
CA ASN A 47 26.60 20.10 -8.26
C ASN A 47 27.04 19.23 -9.44
N ASN A 48 26.63 17.95 -9.44
CA ASN A 48 27.10 16.97 -10.41
C ASN A 48 26.12 16.76 -11.58
N ASN A 49 24.81 16.95 -11.38
CA ASN A 49 23.80 16.50 -12.34
C ASN A 49 22.89 17.61 -12.88
N ILE A 50 22.83 18.78 -12.24
CA ILE A 50 21.94 19.88 -12.65
C ILE A 50 22.73 21.12 -13.04
N PHE A 51 23.52 21.66 -12.12
CA PHE A 51 24.28 22.89 -12.34
C PHE A 51 25.17 22.87 -13.58
N PRO A 52 25.83 21.77 -13.99
CA PRO A 52 26.61 21.74 -15.23
C PRO A 52 25.83 22.14 -16.50
N TYR A 53 24.50 22.01 -16.50
CA TYR A 53 23.66 22.18 -17.69
C TYR A 53 22.94 23.53 -17.74
N VAL A 54 22.94 24.27 -16.64
CA VAL A 54 22.27 25.56 -16.43
C VAL A 54 23.03 26.69 -17.11
N ASN A 55 22.31 27.65 -17.71
CA ASN A 55 22.91 28.89 -18.21
C ASN A 55 23.04 29.94 -17.10
N TYR A 56 24.25 30.14 -16.58
CA TYR A 56 24.50 31.09 -15.49
C TYR A 56 24.36 32.57 -15.88
N GLY A 57 24.36 32.88 -17.18
CA GLY A 57 24.15 34.24 -17.69
C GLY A 57 22.69 34.64 -17.74
N LYS A 58 21.75 33.67 -17.64
CA LYS A 58 20.32 33.94 -17.69
C LYS A 58 19.77 34.13 -16.27
N PRO A 59 19.09 35.25 -15.98
CA PRO A 59 18.50 35.47 -14.67
C PRO A 59 17.27 34.59 -14.49
N VAL A 60 17.05 34.10 -13.27
CA VAL A 60 15.95 33.16 -12.97
C VAL A 60 14.57 33.80 -13.16
N GLU A 61 14.44 35.12 -12.98
CA GLU A 61 13.22 35.90 -13.27
C GLU A 61 12.77 35.81 -14.75
N SER A 62 13.65 35.39 -15.65
CA SER A 62 13.34 35.23 -17.09
C SER A 62 13.05 33.78 -17.48
N PHE A 63 12.90 32.89 -16.49
CA PHE A 63 12.53 31.50 -16.72
C PHE A 63 11.01 31.40 -16.80
N ASP A 64 10.54 30.66 -17.79
CA ASP A 64 9.17 30.18 -17.91
C ASP A 64 9.16 28.64 -17.88
N ILE A 65 7.96 28.06 -17.89
CA ILE A 65 7.75 26.60 -17.86
C ILE A 65 8.49 25.93 -19.03
N ASP A 66 8.34 26.46 -20.25
CA ASP A 66 8.91 25.86 -21.46
C ASP A 66 10.44 25.82 -21.41
N TYR A 67 11.07 26.91 -20.94
CA TYR A 67 12.52 26.96 -20.77
C TYR A 67 13.03 25.95 -19.72
N VAL A 68 12.30 25.78 -18.61
CA VAL A 68 12.67 24.81 -17.57
C VAL A 68 12.48 23.38 -18.07
N ASP A 69 11.40 23.09 -18.81
CA ASP A 69 11.15 21.77 -19.40
C ASP A 69 12.19 21.42 -20.47
N ASP A 70 12.63 22.38 -21.29
CA ASP A 70 13.75 22.19 -22.22
C ASP A 70 15.06 21.88 -21.49
N LEU A 71 15.31 22.55 -20.37
CA LEU A 71 16.49 22.29 -19.54
C LEU A 71 16.42 20.90 -18.89
N ILE A 72 15.24 20.45 -18.45
CA ILE A 72 15.01 19.09 -17.94
C ILE A 72 15.27 18.05 -19.03
N ARG A 73 14.75 18.26 -20.25
CA ARG A 73 15.02 17.38 -21.40
C ARG A 73 16.52 17.28 -21.69
N LYS A 74 17.22 18.42 -21.69
CA LYS A 74 18.68 18.45 -21.86
C LYS A 74 19.41 17.67 -20.75
N ILE A 75 18.99 17.80 -19.49
CA ILE A 75 19.54 17.04 -18.36
C ILE A 75 19.26 15.54 -18.52
N GLN A 76 18.05 15.19 -18.98
CA GLN A 76 17.65 13.81 -19.25
C GLN A 76 18.56 13.16 -20.28
N GLU A 77 18.71 13.80 -21.44
CA GLU A 77 19.51 13.29 -22.55
C GLU A 77 20.99 13.16 -22.17
N LYS A 78 21.54 14.13 -21.44
CA LYS A 78 22.96 14.15 -21.09
C LYS A 78 23.36 13.17 -20.00
N ASN A 79 22.44 12.79 -19.13
CA ASN A 79 22.69 11.84 -18.05
C ASN A 79 22.01 10.48 -18.27
N GLU A 80 21.39 10.27 -19.43
CA GLU A 80 20.66 9.05 -19.81
C GLU A 80 19.61 8.62 -18.77
N TYR A 81 18.93 9.60 -18.17
CA TYR A 81 17.93 9.32 -17.15
C TYR A 81 16.67 8.70 -17.76
N ARG A 82 16.14 7.67 -17.09
CA ARG A 82 14.81 7.13 -17.37
C ARG A 82 13.75 8.17 -17.06
N ASP A 83 12.63 8.13 -17.79
CA ASP A 83 11.47 9.01 -17.57
C ASP A 83 11.04 9.04 -16.10
N SER A 84 11.06 7.89 -15.42
CA SER A 84 10.75 7.79 -13.99
C SER A 84 11.62 8.70 -13.11
N THR A 85 12.91 8.83 -13.42
CA THR A 85 13.86 9.67 -12.67
C THR A 85 13.64 11.15 -12.95
N ILE A 86 13.24 11.47 -14.17
CA ILE A 86 12.86 12.84 -14.54
C ILE A 86 11.64 13.29 -13.76
N TYR A 87 10.57 12.50 -13.80
CA TYR A 87 9.32 12.83 -13.13
C TYR A 87 9.45 12.78 -11.61
N SER A 88 10.22 11.84 -11.04
CA SER A 88 10.31 11.69 -9.58
C SER A 88 11.30 12.62 -8.90
N THR A 89 12.29 13.15 -9.63
CA THR A 89 13.48 13.77 -9.01
C THR A 89 13.91 15.02 -9.74
N ILE A 90 14.21 14.96 -11.04
CA ILE A 90 14.76 16.13 -11.76
C ILE A 90 13.74 17.26 -11.85
N ARG A 91 12.46 16.97 -12.13
CA ARG A 91 11.42 17.99 -12.26
C ARG A 91 11.29 18.83 -10.99
N HIS A 92 11.19 18.21 -9.83
CA HIS A 92 11.10 18.92 -8.54
C HIS A 92 12.34 19.78 -8.27
N LEU A 93 13.54 19.22 -8.48
CA LEU A 93 14.79 19.95 -8.28
C LEU A 93 14.95 21.14 -9.25
N MET A 94 14.19 21.18 -10.34
CA MET A 94 14.15 22.31 -11.26
C MET A 94 13.02 23.29 -10.96
N TYR A 95 11.82 22.79 -10.64
CA TYR A 95 10.62 23.60 -10.45
C TYR A 95 10.56 24.26 -9.08
N ASP A 96 10.90 23.56 -7.99
CA ASP A 96 10.69 24.07 -6.64
C ASP A 96 11.55 25.32 -6.34
N PRO A 97 12.83 25.39 -6.76
CA PRO A 97 13.65 26.61 -6.61
C PRO A 97 13.11 27.79 -7.43
N CYS A 98 12.60 27.53 -8.63
CA CYS A 98 11.96 28.54 -9.48
C CYS A 98 10.67 29.05 -8.82
N LYS A 99 9.78 28.14 -8.42
CA LYS A 99 8.52 28.46 -7.74
C LYS A 99 8.76 29.28 -6.48
N TYR A 100 9.73 28.88 -5.64
CA TYR A 100 10.07 29.62 -4.43
C TYR A 100 10.57 31.04 -4.76
N PHE A 101 11.47 31.18 -5.73
CA PHE A 101 11.95 32.47 -6.18
C PHE A 101 10.81 33.38 -6.66
N PHE A 102 9.92 32.87 -7.53
CA PHE A 102 8.82 33.67 -8.05
C PHE A 102 7.77 33.97 -6.98
N ASN A 103 7.47 33.06 -6.05
CA ASN A 103 6.60 33.35 -4.91
C ASN A 103 7.16 34.47 -4.03
N GLU A 104 8.48 34.52 -3.87
CA GLU A 104 9.12 35.54 -3.03
C GLU A 104 9.20 36.90 -3.71
N PHE A 105 9.59 36.94 -4.99
CA PHE A 105 9.90 38.19 -5.69
C PHE A 105 8.83 38.67 -6.66
N TYR A 106 7.96 37.76 -7.14
CA TYR A 106 6.95 38.03 -8.16
C TYR A 106 5.63 37.26 -7.89
N PRO A 107 5.05 37.33 -6.66
CA PRO A 107 3.91 36.48 -6.29
C PRO A 107 2.68 36.65 -7.18
N GLU A 108 2.46 37.85 -7.74
CA GLU A 108 1.31 38.13 -8.60
C GLU A 108 1.50 37.67 -10.06
N ASN A 109 2.72 37.32 -10.45
CA ASN A 109 3.08 36.91 -11.82
C ASN A 109 4.03 35.73 -11.77
N ASN A 110 3.71 34.72 -10.96
CA ASN A 110 4.53 33.54 -10.83
C ASN A 110 4.14 32.52 -11.92
N PRO A 111 4.98 32.29 -12.96
CA PRO A 111 4.69 31.35 -14.03
C PRO A 111 4.79 29.88 -13.55
N PHE A 112 5.18 29.65 -12.30
CA PHE A 112 5.27 28.36 -11.63
C PHE A 112 4.23 28.22 -10.48
N GLU A 113 3.29 29.16 -10.37
CA GLU A 113 2.13 29.05 -9.48
C GLU A 113 1.06 28.16 -10.12
N ILE A 114 0.50 27.26 -9.31
CA ILE A 114 -0.21 26.06 -9.76
C ILE A 114 -1.44 26.43 -10.62
N ASN A 115 -1.36 26.19 -11.93
CA ASN A 115 -2.55 26.03 -12.76
C ASN A 115 -2.97 24.55 -12.72
N PRO A 116 -4.26 24.23 -12.52
CA PRO A 116 -4.79 22.85 -12.54
C PRO A 116 -4.50 22.06 -13.83
N THR A 117 -3.96 22.72 -14.85
CA THR A 117 -3.57 22.17 -16.15
C THR A 117 -2.09 21.79 -16.27
N ASP A 118 -1.24 22.06 -15.28
CA ASP A 118 0.22 21.84 -15.37
C ASP A 118 0.67 20.36 -15.24
N PHE A 119 -0.27 19.43 -15.12
CA PHE A 119 -0.03 17.99 -15.22
C PHE A 119 -0.40 17.39 -16.58
N ARG A 120 -0.66 18.25 -17.59
CA ARG A 120 -1.18 17.86 -18.90
C ARG A 120 -0.33 18.39 -20.04
N ARG A 121 0.72 17.67 -20.44
CA ARG A 121 1.15 17.65 -21.86
C ARG A 121 2.09 16.49 -22.13
N GLY A 122 1.49 15.41 -22.60
CA GLY A 122 2.17 14.29 -23.21
C GLY A 122 1.18 13.20 -23.61
N GLY A 123 0.67 13.25 -24.84
CA GLY A 123 0.04 12.10 -25.49
C GLY A 123 -1.33 12.37 -26.10
N ASP A 124 -1.41 12.14 -27.41
CA ASP A 124 -2.56 12.36 -28.28
C ASP A 124 -3.83 11.60 -27.84
N GLY A 125 -4.94 12.33 -27.89
CA GLY A 125 -6.29 11.86 -28.23
C GLY A 125 -6.76 10.52 -27.67
N SER A 126 -7.41 10.56 -26.49
CA SER A 126 -8.78 10.06 -26.23
C SER A 126 -8.96 9.52 -24.80
N GLU A 127 -8.68 10.33 -23.78
CA GLU A 127 -9.27 10.24 -22.44
C GLU A 127 -8.79 11.49 -21.69
N SER A 128 -9.72 12.37 -21.28
CA SER A 128 -9.31 13.62 -20.62
C SER A 128 -8.68 13.27 -19.27
N GLN A 129 -7.42 13.65 -19.03
CA GLN A 129 -6.72 13.48 -17.74
C GLN A 129 -7.50 14.09 -16.55
N GLU A 130 -8.44 15.01 -16.83
CA GLU A 130 -9.43 15.54 -15.89
C GLU A 130 -10.34 14.44 -15.31
N SER A 131 -10.79 13.49 -16.15
CA SER A 131 -11.53 12.30 -15.72
C SER A 131 -10.64 11.31 -14.96
N ALA A 132 -9.34 11.22 -15.26
CA ALA A 132 -8.39 10.38 -14.53
C ALA A 132 -8.08 10.91 -13.11
N ILE A 133 -7.92 12.24 -12.95
CA ILE A 133 -7.68 12.91 -11.65
C ILE A 133 -8.96 12.93 -10.79
N LEU A 134 -10.12 13.20 -11.38
CA LEU A 134 -11.42 13.07 -10.69
C LEU A 134 -11.76 11.59 -10.36
N SER A 135 -11.07 10.62 -10.97
CA SER A 135 -11.20 9.18 -10.70
C SER A 135 -10.15 8.62 -9.72
N ILE A 136 -9.37 9.44 -9.01
CA ILE A 136 -8.45 8.93 -7.97
C ILE A 136 -9.29 8.44 -6.78
N VAL A 137 -9.82 7.22 -6.90
CA VAL A 137 -10.45 6.50 -5.80
C VAL A 137 -9.34 6.14 -4.82
N LYS A 138 -9.29 6.88 -3.70
CA LYS A 138 -8.24 6.84 -2.67
C LYS A 138 -8.29 5.58 -1.77
N SER A 139 -9.22 4.67 -2.01
CA SER A 139 -9.46 3.42 -1.26
C SER A 139 -9.85 2.33 -2.24
N LEU A 140 -9.80 1.05 -1.86
CA LEU A 140 -10.42 0.01 -2.70
C LEU A 140 -11.93 0.26 -2.78
N THR A 141 -12.52 -0.06 -3.93
CA THR A 141 -13.99 -0.20 -3.99
C THR A 141 -14.40 -1.45 -3.22
N VAL A 142 -15.68 -1.55 -2.87
CA VAL A 142 -16.23 -2.71 -2.14
C VAL A 142 -15.92 -4.02 -2.88
N GLU A 143 -16.13 -4.06 -4.19
CA GLU A 143 -15.86 -5.26 -4.99
C GLU A 143 -14.37 -5.62 -5.05
N GLU A 144 -13.49 -4.62 -5.18
CA GLU A 144 -12.05 -4.84 -5.14
C GLU A 144 -11.57 -5.29 -3.75
N GLU A 145 -12.20 -4.78 -2.69
CA GLU A 145 -11.93 -5.17 -1.32
C GLU A 145 -12.35 -6.62 -1.05
N LYS A 146 -13.57 -7.01 -1.45
CA LYS A 146 -14.06 -8.40 -1.34
C LYS A 146 -13.14 -9.34 -2.09
N LYS A 147 -12.76 -8.98 -3.32
CA LYS A 147 -11.85 -9.78 -4.14
C LYS A 147 -10.46 -9.88 -3.50
N ALA A 148 -9.93 -8.77 -3.00
CA ALA A 148 -8.66 -8.77 -2.28
C ALA A 148 -8.72 -9.67 -1.03
N PHE A 149 -9.79 -9.58 -0.25
CA PHE A 149 -10.04 -10.43 0.91
C PHE A 149 -10.06 -11.92 0.54
N GLN A 150 -10.85 -12.30 -0.47
CA GLN A 150 -10.96 -13.68 -0.95
C GLN A 150 -9.62 -14.26 -1.39
N ILE A 151 -8.79 -13.46 -2.07
CA ILE A 151 -7.46 -13.91 -2.54
C ILE A 151 -6.45 -13.98 -1.40
N LEU A 152 -6.43 -12.97 -0.51
CA LEU A 152 -5.43 -12.89 0.56
C LEU A 152 -5.68 -13.89 1.69
N LEU A 153 -6.94 -14.25 1.92
CA LEU A 153 -7.36 -15.21 2.94
C LEU A 153 -7.89 -16.51 2.30
N ALA A 154 -7.32 -16.92 1.16
CA ALA A 154 -7.78 -18.09 0.41
C ALA A 154 -7.45 -19.41 1.13
N ASP A 155 -6.17 -19.64 1.44
CA ASP A 155 -5.76 -20.86 2.12
C ASP A 155 -4.44 -20.69 2.91
N PRO A 156 -4.53 -20.64 4.25
CA PRO A 156 -3.36 -20.43 5.09
C PRO A 156 -2.34 -21.56 4.98
N GLY A 157 -2.66 -22.76 4.51
CA GLY A 157 -1.67 -23.84 4.36
C GLY A 157 -0.71 -23.66 3.17
N ILE A 158 -1.21 -23.07 2.07
CA ILE A 158 -0.49 -23.00 0.79
C ILE A 158 -0.09 -21.58 0.39
N ASP A 159 -0.64 -20.57 1.06
CA ASP A 159 -0.34 -19.18 0.74
C ASP A 159 1.12 -18.85 1.01
N LYS A 160 1.67 -18.08 0.07
CA LYS A 160 3.05 -17.59 0.11
C LYS A 160 3.17 -16.53 1.20
N GLY A 161 4.31 -16.49 1.88
CA GLY A 161 4.51 -15.53 2.96
C GLY A 161 4.40 -14.06 2.53
N GLU A 162 4.64 -13.74 1.25
CA GLU A 162 4.37 -12.40 0.72
C GLU A 162 2.88 -12.04 0.76
N TYR A 163 1.97 -13.00 0.52
CA TYR A 163 0.51 -12.77 0.59
C TYR A 163 0.06 -12.57 2.03
N LEU A 164 0.63 -13.33 2.97
CA LEU A 164 0.42 -13.07 4.40
C LEU A 164 0.88 -11.65 4.77
N GLY A 165 1.97 -11.16 4.20
CA GLY A 165 2.40 -9.78 4.40
C GLY A 165 1.43 -8.75 3.84
N LEU A 166 0.84 -8.99 2.66
CA LEU A 166 -0.23 -8.16 2.11
C LEU A 166 -1.49 -8.20 2.98
N ALA A 167 -1.87 -9.37 3.51
CA ALA A 167 -2.99 -9.53 4.44
C ALA A 167 -2.75 -8.77 5.76
N VAL A 168 -1.54 -8.86 6.33
CA VAL A 168 -1.13 -8.04 7.48
C VAL A 168 -1.32 -6.56 7.16
N MET A 169 -0.80 -6.08 6.03
CA MET A 169 -0.92 -4.67 5.64
C MET A 169 -2.38 -4.25 5.46
N PHE A 170 -3.20 -5.10 4.86
CA PHE A 170 -4.61 -4.88 4.59
C PHE A 170 -5.44 -4.72 5.87
N PHE A 171 -5.20 -5.54 6.90
CA PHE A 171 -5.95 -5.49 8.16
C PHE A 171 -5.36 -4.59 9.24
N THR A 172 -4.07 -4.26 9.17
CA THR A 172 -3.36 -3.54 10.26
C THR A 172 -2.77 -2.21 9.83
N ALA A 173 -2.88 -1.85 8.55
CA ALA A 173 -2.23 -0.66 7.98
C ALA A 173 -0.70 -0.60 8.21
N CYS A 174 -0.06 -1.74 8.49
CA CYS A 174 1.38 -1.81 8.61
C CYS A 174 2.09 -1.33 7.34
N ARG A 175 3.24 -0.68 7.52
CA ARG A 175 4.17 -0.42 6.42
C ARG A 175 4.88 -1.72 6.04
N ASN A 176 5.42 -1.79 4.82
CA ASN A 176 6.14 -2.99 4.36
C ASN A 176 7.23 -3.44 5.36
N ASN A 177 8.03 -2.50 5.86
CA ASN A 177 9.10 -2.84 6.80
C ASN A 177 8.56 -3.33 8.15
N GLU A 178 7.42 -2.82 8.60
CA GLU A 178 6.77 -3.23 9.85
C GLU A 178 6.15 -4.62 9.67
N ALA A 179 5.42 -4.83 8.57
CA ALA A 179 4.85 -6.13 8.22
C ALA A 179 5.94 -7.22 8.14
N CYS A 180 7.03 -6.95 7.41
CA CYS A 180 8.17 -7.85 7.32
C CYS A 180 8.88 -8.08 8.67
N GLY A 181 8.73 -7.18 9.63
CA GLY A 181 9.35 -7.29 10.95
C GLY A 181 8.68 -8.31 11.87
N LEU A 182 7.41 -8.66 11.62
CA LEU A 182 6.60 -9.45 12.53
C LEU A 182 6.95 -10.94 12.53
N ASN A 183 6.78 -11.55 13.70
CA ASN A 183 6.79 -12.99 13.93
C ASN A 183 5.42 -13.43 14.46
N TYR A 184 5.13 -14.74 14.40
CA TYR A 184 3.90 -15.27 14.99
C TYR A 184 3.82 -15.04 16.50
N GLY A 185 4.96 -15.03 17.21
CA GLY A 185 5.03 -14.70 18.64
C GLY A 185 4.72 -13.24 18.99
N ASP A 186 4.55 -12.36 17.98
CA ASP A 186 4.10 -10.98 18.20
C ASP A 186 2.55 -10.87 18.25
N ILE A 187 1.82 -11.97 18.01
CA ILE A 187 0.37 -12.08 18.18
C ILE A 187 0.07 -12.49 19.62
N LEU A 188 -0.66 -11.65 20.34
CA LEU A 188 -0.85 -11.79 21.78
C LEU A 188 -2.33 -11.65 22.13
N GLU A 189 -2.76 -12.41 23.12
CA GLU A 189 -4.05 -12.24 23.78
C GLU A 189 -3.96 -11.13 24.83
N MET A 190 -5.04 -10.38 25.02
CA MET A 190 -5.18 -9.44 26.13
C MET A 190 -5.37 -10.22 27.44
N ILE A 191 -4.61 -9.85 28.47
CA ILE A 191 -4.61 -10.52 29.77
C ILE A 191 -5.96 -10.37 30.49
N ASN A 192 -6.54 -9.16 30.44
CA ASN A 192 -7.78 -8.82 31.12
C ASN A 192 -9.03 -9.09 30.27
N TYR A 193 -8.87 -9.37 28.98
CA TYR A 193 -9.97 -9.58 28.03
C TYR A 193 -9.73 -10.86 27.21
N PRO A 194 -10.10 -12.04 27.75
CA PRO A 194 -9.91 -13.30 27.07
C PRO A 194 -10.56 -13.34 25.68
N ASN A 195 -9.93 -14.06 24.75
CA ASN A 195 -10.26 -14.15 23.33
C ASN A 195 -10.17 -12.84 22.53
N CYS A 196 -9.60 -11.78 23.12
CA CYS A 196 -9.33 -10.53 22.43
C CYS A 196 -7.85 -10.47 22.07
N PHE A 197 -7.54 -10.41 20.78
CA PHE A 197 -6.16 -10.51 20.30
C PHE A 197 -5.66 -9.22 19.65
N TYR A 198 -4.37 -8.98 19.77
CA TYR A 198 -3.66 -7.90 19.12
C TYR A 198 -2.32 -8.38 18.55
N ILE A 199 -1.76 -7.60 17.63
CA ILE A 199 -0.40 -7.77 17.15
C ILE A 199 0.49 -6.65 17.68
N GLN A 200 1.65 -7.01 18.22
CA GLN A 200 2.58 -6.07 18.82
C GLN A 200 3.74 -5.73 17.88
N ILE A 201 3.76 -4.48 17.41
CA ILE A 201 4.84 -3.99 16.54
C ILE A 201 5.94 -3.44 17.42
N THR A 202 7.08 -4.12 17.45
CA THR A 202 8.28 -3.69 18.23
C THR A 202 9.53 -3.54 17.37
N LYS A 203 9.50 -4.08 16.15
CA LYS A 203 10.64 -4.23 15.25
C LYS A 203 10.19 -4.01 13.80
N SER A 204 11.14 -3.67 12.95
CA SER A 204 10.95 -3.60 11.50
C SER A 204 12.20 -4.13 10.80
N VAL A 205 12.10 -4.44 9.51
CA VAL A 205 13.31 -4.71 8.73
C VAL A 205 14.04 -3.42 8.36
N GLU A 206 15.36 -3.50 8.29
CA GLU A 206 16.19 -2.45 7.71
C GLU A 206 15.88 -2.26 6.22
N TYR A 207 16.21 -1.08 5.70
CA TYR A 207 15.86 -0.73 4.32
C TYR A 207 16.54 -1.70 3.34
N ARG A 208 15.72 -2.41 2.54
CA ARG A 208 16.15 -3.41 1.54
C ARG A 208 16.93 -4.60 2.09
N THR A 209 16.88 -4.86 3.39
CA THR A 209 17.50 -6.07 3.97
C THR A 209 16.44 -6.93 4.66
N ASN A 210 16.81 -8.16 4.98
CA ASN A 210 16.02 -9.08 5.81
C ASN A 210 16.43 -9.00 7.30
N THR A 211 17.28 -8.04 7.66
CA THR A 211 17.78 -7.84 9.02
C THR A 211 16.78 -7.05 9.84
N LEU A 212 16.52 -7.49 11.06
CA LEU A 212 15.66 -6.79 12.01
C LEU A 212 16.39 -5.62 12.67
N LYS A 213 15.67 -4.53 12.86
CA LYS A 213 16.02 -3.42 13.76
C LYS A 213 14.88 -3.17 14.75
N SER A 214 15.24 -2.78 15.97
CA SER A 214 14.26 -2.33 16.96
C SER A 214 13.58 -1.05 16.49
N GLY A 215 12.26 -0.97 16.64
CA GLY A 215 11.44 0.15 16.20
C GLY A 215 11.34 0.29 14.68
N GLY A 216 10.91 1.46 14.23
CA GLY A 216 10.75 1.81 12.81
C GLY A 216 11.55 3.07 12.44
N LYS A 217 11.15 3.75 11.36
CA LYS A 217 11.77 5.03 10.94
C LYS A 217 11.57 6.13 12.01
N THR A 218 10.50 6.03 12.80
CA THR A 218 10.15 6.96 13.87
C THR A 218 9.86 6.21 15.18
N GLN A 219 9.89 6.89 16.32
CA GLN A 219 9.49 6.32 17.62
C GLN A 219 8.01 5.89 17.64
N ASN A 220 7.21 6.32 16.66
CA ASN A 220 5.79 5.98 16.51
C ASN A 220 5.53 4.55 16.03
N ALA A 221 6.58 3.79 15.70
CA ALA A 221 6.45 2.42 15.22
C ALA A 221 5.93 1.46 16.30
N PHE A 222 6.28 1.70 17.57
CA PHE A 222 5.84 0.87 18.69
C PHE A 222 4.35 1.04 18.95
N ARG A 223 3.58 -0.03 18.77
CA ARG A 223 2.12 -0.04 18.98
C ARG A 223 1.56 -1.46 19.09
N ARG A 224 0.41 -1.57 19.75
CA ARG A 224 -0.43 -2.77 19.82
C ARG A 224 -1.65 -2.52 18.95
N LEU A 225 -1.88 -3.37 17.96
CA LEU A 225 -2.99 -3.21 17.02
C LEU A 225 -3.98 -4.34 17.24
N PRO A 226 -5.25 -4.07 17.59
CA PRO A 226 -6.24 -5.12 17.73
C PRO A 226 -6.44 -5.80 16.37
N LEU A 227 -6.58 -7.13 16.39
CA LEU A 227 -6.80 -7.93 15.20
C LEU A 227 -8.29 -8.12 14.94
N VAL A 228 -8.66 -8.01 13.66
CA VAL A 228 -9.98 -8.42 13.16
C VAL A 228 -10.08 -9.95 13.27
N SER A 229 -11.18 -10.47 13.83
CA SER A 229 -11.35 -11.90 14.13
C SER A 229 -11.09 -12.81 12.93
N VAL A 230 -11.66 -12.51 11.76
CA VAL A 230 -11.47 -13.38 10.57
C VAL A 230 -9.99 -13.47 10.15
N PHE A 231 -9.22 -12.41 10.36
CA PHE A 231 -7.79 -12.43 10.08
C PHE A 231 -7.01 -13.19 11.16
N LYS A 232 -7.44 -13.09 12.42
CA LYS A 232 -6.85 -13.88 13.51
C LYS A 232 -7.08 -15.38 13.31
N GLU A 233 -8.29 -15.78 12.97
CA GLU A 233 -8.63 -17.18 12.65
C GLU A 233 -7.75 -17.72 11.52
N TYR A 234 -7.58 -16.95 10.44
CA TYR A 234 -6.67 -17.31 9.35
C TYR A 234 -5.20 -17.46 9.81
N LEU A 235 -4.72 -16.60 10.71
CA LEU A 235 -3.37 -16.71 11.27
C LEU A 235 -3.23 -17.93 12.19
N ASP A 236 -4.28 -18.31 12.92
CA ASP A 236 -4.29 -19.52 13.76
C ASP A 236 -4.22 -20.79 12.92
N GLU A 237 -5.04 -20.87 11.87
CA GLU A 237 -4.97 -21.99 10.92
C GLU A 237 -3.57 -22.12 10.30
N ARG A 238 -2.90 -20.98 10.01
CA ARG A 238 -1.51 -20.99 9.56
C ARG A 238 -0.56 -21.50 10.63
N ILE A 239 -0.72 -21.07 11.88
CA ILE A 239 0.11 -21.53 13.01
C ILE A 239 -0.05 -23.04 13.19
N ASP A 240 -1.27 -23.57 13.12
CA ASP A 240 -1.56 -25.00 13.22
C ASP A 240 -0.95 -25.79 12.05
N PHE A 241 -1.08 -25.26 10.83
CA PHE A 241 -0.42 -25.83 9.65
C PHE A 241 1.11 -25.89 9.84
N LEU A 242 1.74 -24.79 10.24
CA LEU A 242 3.19 -24.74 10.45
C LEU A 242 3.62 -25.67 11.59
N THR A 243 2.85 -25.75 12.67
CA THR A 243 3.12 -26.66 13.80
C THR A 243 3.08 -28.12 13.36
N SER A 244 2.16 -28.49 12.46
CA SER A 244 2.04 -29.86 11.97
C SER A 244 3.01 -30.24 10.84
N LYS A 245 3.49 -29.26 10.06
CA LYS A 245 4.32 -29.51 8.85
C LYS A 245 5.79 -29.18 9.01
N VAL A 246 6.15 -28.27 9.91
CA VAL A 246 7.54 -27.82 10.09
C VAL A 246 8.15 -28.55 11.28
N GLN A 247 9.28 -29.20 11.06
CA GLN A 247 10.06 -29.80 12.13
C GLN A 247 10.93 -28.73 12.79
N PHE A 248 10.81 -28.60 14.11
CA PHE A 248 11.64 -27.71 14.93
C PHE A 248 12.70 -28.52 15.72
N PRO A 249 13.90 -27.96 15.97
CA PRO A 249 14.34 -26.64 15.53
C PRO A 249 14.56 -26.57 14.00
N LEU A 250 14.12 -25.49 13.38
CA LEU A 250 14.32 -25.22 11.95
C LEU A 250 15.55 -24.37 11.77
N GLU A 251 16.52 -24.84 10.97
CA GLU A 251 17.66 -24.02 10.53
C GLU A 251 17.44 -23.55 9.10
N GLU A 252 17.31 -22.24 8.90
CA GLU A 252 17.16 -21.67 7.56
C GLU A 252 17.81 -20.28 7.47
N ASN A 253 18.54 -20.03 6.37
CA ASN A 253 19.24 -18.76 6.12
C ASN A 253 20.19 -18.34 7.27
N GLY A 254 20.83 -19.30 7.93
CA GLY A 254 21.77 -19.08 9.03
C GLY A 254 21.11 -18.73 10.38
N ASN A 255 19.78 -18.84 10.48
CA ASN A 255 19.04 -18.65 11.73
C ASN A 255 18.48 -19.99 12.22
N VAL A 256 18.34 -20.13 13.54
CA VAL A 256 17.73 -21.29 14.19
C VAL A 256 16.44 -20.86 14.87
N TYR A 257 15.32 -21.46 14.48
CA TYR A 257 13.99 -21.22 15.02
C TYR A 257 13.60 -22.40 15.92
N GLN A 258 13.19 -22.13 17.16
CA GLN A 258 12.85 -23.18 18.13
C GLN A 258 11.38 -23.58 18.07
N SER A 259 10.52 -22.67 17.60
CA SER A 259 9.09 -22.89 17.48
C SER A 259 8.48 -22.06 16.35
N VAL A 260 7.19 -22.31 16.04
CA VAL A 260 6.42 -21.51 15.09
C VAL A 260 6.41 -20.02 15.48
N TYR A 261 6.38 -19.72 16.78
CA TYR A 261 6.34 -18.34 17.28
C TYR A 261 7.62 -17.54 16.97
N ASP A 262 8.74 -18.22 16.69
CA ASP A 262 9.99 -17.57 16.28
C ASP A 262 10.00 -17.21 14.79
N LEU A 263 9.17 -17.88 13.97
CA LEU A 263 9.14 -17.70 12.53
C LEU A 263 8.58 -16.32 12.14
N PRO A 264 9.11 -15.69 11.08
CA PRO A 264 8.50 -14.50 10.49
C PRO A 264 7.11 -14.82 9.93
N ILE A 265 6.14 -13.92 10.14
CA ILE A 265 4.83 -14.03 9.46
C ILE A 265 5.04 -13.86 7.95
N VAL A 266 5.88 -12.89 7.57
CA VAL A 266 6.16 -12.55 6.17
C VAL A 266 7.48 -13.18 5.76
N CYS A 267 7.37 -14.34 5.12
CA CYS A 267 8.50 -15.11 4.60
C CYS A 267 8.50 -15.16 3.07
N ARG A 268 9.64 -15.51 2.46
CA ARG A 268 9.80 -15.56 1.01
C ARG A 268 9.23 -16.86 0.45
N GLY A 269 8.12 -16.80 -0.26
CA GLY A 269 7.39 -17.98 -0.72
C GLY A 269 7.02 -18.88 0.46
N ASN A 270 7.47 -20.14 0.43
CA ASN A 270 7.24 -21.13 1.48
C ASN A 270 8.52 -21.45 2.28
N LYS A 271 9.53 -20.59 2.20
CA LYS A 271 10.76 -20.70 3.01
C LYS A 271 10.50 -20.01 4.36
N TYR A 272 9.88 -20.75 5.28
CA TYR A 272 9.26 -20.16 6.48
C TYR A 272 10.22 -19.42 7.42
N GLY A 273 11.52 -19.75 7.43
CA GLY A 273 12.54 -19.02 8.18
C GLY A 273 13.15 -17.84 7.39
N THR A 274 12.89 -17.74 6.09
CA THR A 274 13.46 -16.69 5.24
C THR A 274 12.57 -15.46 5.23
N ARG A 275 12.83 -14.51 6.13
CA ARG A 275 12.12 -13.22 6.21
C ARG A 275 12.20 -12.42 4.90
N CYS A 276 11.06 -11.85 4.47
CA CYS A 276 11.01 -10.90 3.36
C CYS A 276 11.65 -9.55 3.71
N ASN A 277 12.17 -8.86 2.70
CA ASN A 277 12.47 -7.43 2.79
C ASN A 277 11.29 -6.59 2.26
N SER A 278 11.40 -5.25 2.31
CA SER A 278 10.34 -4.36 1.80
C SER A 278 10.13 -4.40 0.29
N ASP A 279 11.16 -4.72 -0.50
CA ASP A 279 11.08 -4.80 -1.95
C ASP A 279 10.29 -6.04 -2.38
N ASP A 280 10.43 -7.16 -1.64
CA ASP A 280 9.66 -8.39 -1.86
C ASP A 280 8.14 -8.11 -1.79
N LEU A 281 7.69 -7.39 -0.76
CA LEU A 281 6.29 -6.97 -0.61
C LEU A 281 5.87 -5.92 -1.63
N THR A 282 6.75 -4.99 -1.99
CA THR A 282 6.49 -3.97 -3.02
C THR A 282 6.19 -4.64 -4.37
N ILE A 283 7.03 -5.59 -4.78
CA ILE A 283 6.90 -6.28 -6.07
C ILE A 283 5.64 -7.15 -6.07
N THR A 284 5.42 -7.91 -5.00
CA THR A 284 4.26 -8.81 -4.88
C THR A 284 2.96 -8.00 -4.84
N GLY A 285 2.93 -6.93 -4.05
CA GLY A 285 1.79 -6.03 -3.94
C GLY A 285 1.36 -5.39 -5.25
N ARG A 286 2.32 -4.90 -6.06
CA ARG A 286 2.02 -4.34 -7.38
C ARG A 286 1.40 -5.36 -8.33
N ARG A 287 1.90 -6.60 -8.30
CA ARG A 287 1.35 -7.69 -9.11
C ARG A 287 -0.04 -8.06 -8.62
N PHE A 288 -0.21 -8.26 -7.32
CA PHE A 288 -1.50 -8.56 -6.70
C PHE A 288 -2.58 -7.54 -7.06
N LEU A 289 -2.33 -6.25 -6.85
CA LEU A 289 -3.31 -5.20 -7.13
C LEU A 289 -3.66 -5.10 -8.63
N ARG A 290 -2.67 -5.27 -9.51
CA ARG A 290 -2.87 -5.12 -10.96
C ARG A 290 -3.47 -6.36 -11.61
N ASP A 291 -2.92 -7.52 -11.29
CA ASP A 291 -3.13 -8.76 -12.03
C ASP A 291 -4.24 -9.60 -11.40
N GLU A 292 -4.37 -9.58 -10.07
CA GLU A 292 -5.32 -10.44 -9.35
C GLU A 292 -6.55 -9.66 -8.94
N VAL A 293 -6.41 -8.53 -8.23
CA VAL A 293 -7.55 -7.66 -7.91
C VAL A 293 -8.13 -7.04 -9.19
N GLY A 294 -7.27 -6.67 -10.13
CA GLY A 294 -7.67 -6.14 -11.44
C GLY A 294 -7.80 -4.62 -11.48
N ILE A 295 -7.04 -3.91 -10.63
CA ILE A 295 -7.06 -2.45 -10.63
C ILE A 295 -6.50 -1.93 -11.96
N LYS A 296 -7.28 -1.07 -12.62
CA LYS A 296 -6.93 -0.48 -13.92
C LYS A 296 -5.57 0.23 -13.84
N LYS A 297 -4.74 0.04 -14.88
CA LYS A 297 -3.42 0.67 -15.01
C LYS A 297 -3.47 2.19 -14.87
N SER A 298 -4.50 2.85 -15.43
CA SER A 298 -4.70 4.30 -15.32
C SER A 298 -4.90 4.76 -13.87
N ARG A 299 -5.62 3.97 -13.06
CA ARG A 299 -5.84 4.25 -11.63
C ARG A 299 -4.56 4.02 -10.80
N ILE A 300 -3.81 2.96 -11.09
CA ILE A 300 -2.49 2.72 -10.48
C ILE A 300 -1.55 3.89 -10.79
N ALA A 301 -1.51 4.35 -12.04
CA ALA A 301 -0.71 5.50 -12.44
C ALA A 301 -1.15 6.79 -11.73
N GLY A 302 -2.46 7.04 -11.62
CA GLY A 302 -2.99 8.18 -10.86
C GLY A 302 -2.62 8.16 -9.37
N ILE A 303 -2.64 6.98 -8.74
CA ILE A 303 -2.18 6.81 -7.35
C ILE A 303 -0.67 7.07 -7.23
N MET A 304 0.15 6.56 -8.16
CA MET A 304 1.60 6.83 -8.19
C MET A 304 1.89 8.33 -8.27
N VAL A 305 1.13 9.04 -9.10
CA VAL A 305 1.24 10.49 -9.26
C VAL A 305 0.84 11.21 -7.96
N SER A 306 -0.30 10.87 -7.36
CA SER A 306 -0.73 11.44 -6.07
C SER A 306 0.29 11.23 -4.95
N ILE A 307 0.87 10.03 -4.84
CA ILE A 307 1.95 9.73 -3.85
C ILE A 307 3.17 10.61 -4.11
N SER A 308 3.48 10.87 -5.39
CA SER A 308 4.63 11.68 -5.77
C SER A 308 4.41 13.20 -5.61
N GLU A 309 3.16 13.63 -5.59
CA GLU A 309 2.74 15.04 -5.42
C GLU A 309 2.56 15.42 -3.94
N ASP A 310 2.20 14.48 -3.05
CA ASP A 310 2.04 14.70 -1.60
C ASP A 310 3.37 14.95 -0.83
N LYS A 311 4.46 15.25 -1.55
CA LYS A 311 5.86 15.29 -1.07
C LYS A 311 6.20 16.32 0.02
N ASP A 312 5.27 17.14 0.48
CA ASP A 312 5.50 18.16 1.52
C ASP A 312 4.46 18.14 2.65
N THR A 313 3.70 17.05 2.79
CA THR A 313 2.70 16.92 3.87
C THR A 313 3.24 16.04 5.01
N GLU A 314 2.59 16.05 6.19
CA GLU A 314 2.91 15.12 7.30
C GLU A 314 2.77 13.63 6.92
N TYR A 315 2.23 13.35 5.72
CA TYR A 315 2.20 12.05 5.05
C TYR A 315 3.49 11.71 4.28
N ASP A 316 4.48 12.61 4.22
CA ASP A 316 5.81 12.36 3.65
C ASP A 316 6.66 11.46 4.57
N LEU A 317 6.19 10.23 4.71
CA LEU A 317 6.87 9.17 5.44
C LEU A 317 7.92 8.47 4.56
N GLY A 318 8.13 8.92 3.31
CA GLY A 318 9.01 8.29 2.32
C GLY A 318 8.43 7.02 1.70
N GLU A 319 7.11 6.81 1.78
CA GLU A 319 6.40 5.68 1.16
C GLU A 319 6.18 5.97 -0.32
N LYS A 320 7.01 5.37 -1.18
CA LYS A 320 6.97 5.54 -2.66
C LYS A 320 6.25 4.40 -3.38
N ASP A 321 5.52 3.54 -2.66
CA ASP A 321 4.89 2.34 -3.24
C ASP A 321 3.36 2.36 -3.19
N VAL A 322 2.75 2.07 -4.34
CA VAL A 322 1.29 2.05 -4.54
C VAL A 322 0.60 1.04 -3.65
N THR A 323 1.25 -0.10 -3.38
CA THR A 323 0.63 -1.16 -2.57
C THR A 323 0.51 -0.73 -1.12
N THR A 324 1.60 -0.18 -0.57
CA THR A 324 1.62 0.37 0.79
C THR A 324 0.58 1.44 0.93
N TYR A 325 0.51 2.36 -0.04
CA TYR A 325 -0.45 3.45 0.00
C TYR A 325 -1.89 2.94 -0.04
N LEU A 326 -2.24 2.06 -0.98
CA LEU A 326 -3.65 1.68 -1.20
C LEU A 326 -4.20 0.78 -0.09
N LEU A 327 -3.49 -0.26 0.34
CA LEU A 327 -3.96 -1.15 1.41
C LEU A 327 -4.05 -0.42 2.76
N ARG A 328 -3.03 0.38 3.10
CA ARG A 328 -2.99 1.17 4.32
C ARG A 328 -4.05 2.27 4.32
N ARG A 329 -4.31 2.91 3.18
CA ARG A 329 -5.36 3.93 3.04
C ARG A 329 -6.76 3.32 3.05
N ASN A 330 -6.91 2.10 2.52
CA ASN A 330 -8.14 1.33 2.64
C ASN A 330 -8.49 1.09 4.11
N MET A 331 -7.52 0.60 4.90
CA MET A 331 -7.71 0.44 6.33
C MET A 331 -8.00 1.77 7.03
N ALA A 332 -7.30 2.86 6.69
CA ALA A 332 -7.58 4.18 7.25
C ALA A 332 -9.03 4.65 7.00
N THR A 333 -9.59 4.30 5.84
CA THR A 333 -10.99 4.57 5.51
C THR A 333 -11.92 3.76 6.42
N HIS A 334 -11.59 2.50 6.68
CA HIS A 334 -12.34 1.67 7.64
C HIS A 334 -12.26 2.16 9.08
N LEU A 335 -11.10 2.63 9.55
CA LEU A 335 -11.02 3.19 10.91
C LEU A 335 -12.04 4.32 11.09
N TYR A 336 -12.16 5.21 10.10
CA TYR A 336 -13.16 6.27 10.11
C TYR A 336 -14.60 5.73 10.13
N THR A 337 -14.94 4.76 9.28
CA THR A 337 -16.30 4.20 9.20
C THR A 337 -16.68 3.40 10.44
N LEU A 338 -15.71 2.75 11.10
CA LEU A 338 -15.89 1.96 12.32
C LEU A 338 -15.98 2.83 13.59
N GLY A 339 -15.89 4.15 13.46
CA GLY A 339 -16.03 5.08 14.57
C GLY A 339 -14.76 5.24 15.41
N PHE A 340 -13.58 4.99 14.84
CA PHE A 340 -12.33 5.40 15.48
C PHE A 340 -12.25 6.92 15.51
N THR A 341 -11.81 7.45 16.64
CA THR A 341 -11.44 8.86 16.77
C THR A 341 -10.21 9.17 15.93
N VAL A 342 -9.97 10.45 15.67
CA VAL A 342 -8.75 10.93 15.00
C VAL A 342 -7.51 10.41 15.73
N LEU A 343 -7.53 10.43 17.06
CA LEU A 343 -6.38 10.02 17.86
C LEU A 343 -6.12 8.51 17.78
N GLU A 344 -7.17 7.69 17.89
CA GLU A 344 -7.05 6.24 17.73
C GLU A 344 -6.57 5.90 16.32
N SER A 345 -7.07 6.61 15.31
CA SER A 345 -6.62 6.44 13.92
C SER A 345 -5.15 6.82 13.75
N GLN A 346 -4.70 7.94 14.32
CA GLN A 346 -3.29 8.35 14.33
C GLN A 346 -2.40 7.32 15.04
N TYR A 347 -2.86 6.77 16.17
CA TYR A 347 -2.15 5.70 16.87
C TYR A 347 -2.04 4.44 16.03
N PHE A 348 -3.17 3.93 15.51
CA PHE A 348 -3.27 2.72 14.70
C PHE A 348 -2.38 2.81 13.45
N MET A 349 -2.45 3.94 12.75
CA MET A 349 -1.65 4.22 11.56
C MET A 349 -0.16 4.46 11.89
N GLY A 350 0.22 4.69 13.14
CA GLY A 350 1.60 5.03 13.49
C GLY A 350 2.00 6.43 13.00
N HIS A 351 1.06 7.38 13.02
CA HIS A 351 1.28 8.82 12.78
C HIS A 351 1.69 9.53 14.08
N LYS A 352 2.16 10.77 13.98
CA LYS A 352 2.33 11.60 15.17
C LYS A 352 0.95 11.83 15.81
N MET A 353 0.87 11.72 17.13
CA MET A 353 -0.35 12.03 17.87
C MET A 353 -0.35 13.52 18.16
N GLU A 354 -1.29 14.25 17.56
CA GLU A 354 -1.36 15.72 17.68
C GLU A 354 -2.55 16.16 18.54
N GLY A 355 -2.43 17.32 19.20
CA GLY A 355 -3.55 17.95 19.90
C GLY A 355 -4.11 17.17 21.11
N THR A 356 -3.31 16.32 21.76
CA THR A 356 -3.74 15.52 22.92
C THR A 356 -2.72 15.53 24.06
N ALA A 357 -3.22 15.33 25.30
CA ALA A 357 -2.39 15.03 26.46
C ALA A 357 -2.03 13.54 26.59
N LEU A 358 -2.72 12.67 25.85
CA LEU A 358 -2.49 11.22 25.85
C LEU A 358 -1.17 10.87 25.15
N LYS A 359 -0.44 9.94 25.75
CA LYS A 359 0.82 9.38 25.22
C LYS A 359 0.55 8.02 24.59
N ARG A 360 1.43 7.60 23.67
CA ARG A 360 1.39 6.25 23.09
C ARG A 360 1.46 5.12 24.12
N SER A 361 2.12 5.37 25.25
CA SER A 361 2.17 4.44 26.40
C SER A 361 0.79 4.16 26.98
N ASP A 362 -0.13 5.12 26.89
CA ASP A 362 -1.46 5.02 27.47
C ASP A 362 -2.33 4.02 26.68
N PHE A 363 -2.01 3.81 25.40
CA PHE A 363 -2.57 2.75 24.56
C PHE A 363 -1.94 1.37 24.86
N GLY A 364 -0.99 1.31 25.79
CA GLY A 364 -0.53 0.06 26.40
C GLY A 364 -1.49 -0.45 27.48
N ASP A 365 -2.48 0.34 27.89
CA ASP A 365 -3.59 -0.09 28.74
C ASP A 365 -4.53 -0.98 27.91
N GLU A 366 -4.81 -2.18 28.42
CA GLU A 366 -5.71 -3.12 27.74
C GLU A 366 -7.15 -2.65 27.70
N THR A 367 -7.58 -1.78 28.62
CA THR A 367 -8.92 -1.18 28.58
C THR A 367 -9.10 -0.37 27.29
N PHE A 368 -8.10 0.47 26.98
CA PHE A 368 -8.11 1.27 25.76
C PHE A 368 -8.00 0.39 24.51
N LEU A 369 -7.13 -0.62 24.57
CA LEU A 369 -6.95 -1.57 23.45
C LEU A 369 -8.23 -2.38 23.18
N TYR A 370 -8.96 -2.75 24.22
CA TYR A 370 -10.25 -3.44 24.13
C TYR A 370 -11.33 -2.56 23.48
N GLU A 371 -11.42 -1.27 23.84
CA GLU A 371 -12.34 -0.33 23.18
C GLU A 371 -12.06 -0.22 21.67
N MET A 372 -10.79 -0.18 21.28
CA MET A 372 -10.41 -0.23 19.86
C MET A 372 -10.75 -1.59 19.23
N TRP A 373 -10.59 -2.69 19.97
CA TRP A 373 -10.93 -4.03 19.51
C TRP A 373 -12.43 -4.17 19.26
N GLU A 374 -13.30 -3.68 20.14
CA GLU A 374 -14.75 -3.70 19.92
C GLU A 374 -15.18 -2.94 18.65
N LYS A 375 -14.48 -1.85 18.32
CA LYS A 375 -14.69 -1.10 17.07
C LYS A 375 -14.20 -1.90 15.87
N ILE A 376 -12.99 -2.47 15.95
CA ILE A 376 -12.42 -3.23 14.82
C ILE A 376 -13.22 -4.50 14.52
N GLN A 377 -13.88 -5.10 15.52
CA GLN A 377 -14.73 -6.26 15.28
C GLN A 377 -15.97 -5.98 14.44
N LYS A 378 -16.36 -4.70 14.30
CA LYS A 378 -17.46 -4.29 13.42
C LYS A 378 -17.03 -4.21 11.95
N HIS A 379 -15.77 -4.55 11.63
CA HIS A 379 -15.28 -4.57 10.25
C HIS A 379 -16.20 -5.43 9.37
N PRO A 380 -16.68 -4.94 8.21
CA PRO A 380 -17.64 -5.67 7.38
C PRO A 380 -17.17 -7.07 6.99
N LEU A 381 -15.86 -7.24 6.76
CA LEU A 381 -15.26 -8.53 6.43
C LEU A 381 -15.33 -9.59 7.55
N ASN A 382 -15.56 -9.23 8.82
CA ASN A 382 -15.85 -10.22 9.87
C ASN A 382 -17.19 -10.92 9.67
N GLN A 383 -18.13 -10.24 9.01
CA GLN A 383 -19.46 -10.77 8.71
C GLN A 383 -19.50 -11.47 7.35
N MET A 384 -18.42 -11.35 6.57
CA MET A 384 -18.25 -12.17 5.38
C MET A 384 -17.82 -13.54 5.84
N GLU A 385 -18.79 -14.47 5.84
CA GLU A 385 -18.47 -15.87 5.86
C GLU A 385 -17.69 -16.16 4.57
N ASN A 386 -16.38 -16.35 4.69
CA ASN A 386 -15.52 -16.62 3.54
C ASN A 386 -16.06 -17.88 2.84
N ASN A 387 -16.74 -17.68 1.72
CA ASN A 387 -17.41 -18.72 0.93
C ASN A 387 -18.52 -19.54 1.63
N VAL A 388 -19.39 -18.92 2.43
CA VAL A 388 -20.68 -19.57 2.78
C VAL A 388 -21.79 -18.94 1.97
N LEU A 389 -22.34 -19.73 1.06
CA LEU A 389 -23.50 -19.36 0.25
C LEU A 389 -24.74 -20.00 0.90
N ASN A 390 -25.72 -19.19 1.29
CA ASN A 390 -27.07 -19.68 1.61
C ASN A 390 -27.73 -20.08 0.28
N CYS A 391 -27.52 -21.33 -0.13
CA CYS A 391 -28.00 -21.81 -1.42
C CYS A 391 -29.46 -22.24 -1.29
N LYS A 392 -30.37 -21.58 -2.02
CA LYS A 392 -31.76 -22.05 -2.09
C LYS A 392 -32.03 -23.04 -3.20
N ASP A 393 -31.28 -23.08 -4.32
CA ASP A 393 -31.56 -24.07 -5.39
C ASP A 393 -30.39 -24.32 -6.38
N THR A 394 -29.51 -23.36 -6.65
CA THR A 394 -28.41 -23.54 -7.64
C THR A 394 -27.20 -22.65 -7.34
N LEU A 395 -26.00 -23.23 -7.42
CA LEU A 395 -24.74 -22.58 -7.08
C LEU A 395 -23.87 -22.45 -8.34
N ILE A 396 -23.60 -21.23 -8.81
CA ILE A 396 -22.75 -20.96 -9.98
C ILE A 396 -21.36 -20.53 -9.49
N ILE A 397 -20.34 -21.32 -9.81
CA ILE A 397 -18.95 -21.08 -9.43
C ILE A 397 -18.17 -20.79 -10.70
N LYS A 398 -17.43 -19.69 -10.73
CA LYS A 398 -16.44 -19.47 -11.79
C LYS A 398 -15.20 -20.27 -11.47
N ASN A 399 -14.65 -20.99 -12.44
CA ASN A 399 -13.39 -21.71 -12.32
C ASN A 399 -12.22 -20.73 -12.28
N GLU A 400 -12.15 -19.97 -11.19
CA GLU A 400 -11.02 -19.12 -10.82
C GLU A 400 -10.36 -19.76 -9.58
N SER A 401 -9.04 -19.60 -9.46
CA SER A 401 -8.20 -20.46 -8.62
C SER A 401 -8.70 -20.65 -7.18
N LYS A 402 -8.94 -21.93 -6.80
CA LYS A 402 -9.01 -22.45 -5.42
C LYS A 402 -10.13 -21.89 -4.54
N THR A 403 -11.36 -21.85 -5.04
CA THR A 403 -12.55 -21.56 -4.22
C THR A 403 -12.85 -22.71 -3.25
N LYS A 404 -12.70 -22.49 -1.94
CA LYS A 404 -13.30 -23.35 -0.91
C LYS A 404 -14.76 -22.98 -0.76
N ILE A 405 -15.68 -23.92 -0.60
CA ILE A 405 -17.12 -23.62 -0.40
C ILE A 405 -17.60 -24.40 0.80
N ALA A 406 -18.19 -23.71 1.77
CA ALA A 406 -18.82 -24.33 2.92
C ALA A 406 -20.35 -24.27 2.75
N ILE A 407 -20.98 -25.43 2.65
CA ILE A 407 -22.44 -25.59 2.58
C ILE A 407 -22.92 -25.92 3.99
N LYS A 408 -23.86 -25.12 4.52
CA LYS A 408 -24.59 -25.47 5.76
C LYS A 408 -25.84 -26.27 5.35
N PRO A 409 -25.89 -27.59 5.57
CA PRO A 409 -27.03 -28.38 5.13
C PRO A 409 -28.27 -28.05 5.95
N SER A 410 -29.36 -27.65 5.27
CA SER A 410 -30.73 -27.94 5.74
C SER A 410 -31.04 -29.38 5.35
N CYS A 411 -31.66 -30.16 6.25
CA CYS A 411 -31.88 -31.60 6.07
C CYS A 411 -32.38 -32.00 4.66
N ASP A 412 -31.76 -33.04 4.09
CA ASP A 412 -32.16 -33.77 2.87
C ASP A 412 -32.33 -32.93 1.58
N GLU A 413 -31.54 -31.88 1.39
CA GLU A 413 -31.55 -31.10 0.14
C GLU A 413 -30.50 -31.58 -0.87
N THR A 414 -30.91 -31.68 -2.14
CA THR A 414 -30.00 -31.92 -3.27
C THR A 414 -29.46 -30.57 -3.76
N TYR A 415 -28.14 -30.41 -3.78
CA TYR A 415 -27.51 -29.17 -4.26
C TYR A 415 -27.03 -29.33 -5.70
N LEU A 416 -27.44 -28.40 -6.58
CA LEU A 416 -26.93 -28.34 -7.95
C LEU A 416 -25.76 -27.34 -8.03
N MET A 417 -24.58 -27.84 -8.40
CA MET A 417 -23.38 -27.03 -8.61
C MET A 417 -23.08 -26.90 -10.11
N LYS A 418 -23.00 -25.67 -10.60
CA LYS A 418 -22.57 -25.35 -11.96
C LYS A 418 -21.21 -24.66 -11.91
N ILE A 419 -20.22 -25.23 -12.60
CA ILE A 419 -18.86 -24.67 -12.68
C ILE A 419 -18.64 -24.10 -14.08
N GLU A 420 -18.28 -22.82 -14.16
CA GLU A 420 -18.04 -22.09 -15.41
C GLU A 420 -16.53 -21.94 -15.63
N SER A 421 -15.99 -22.68 -16.59
CA SER A 421 -14.58 -22.59 -17.00
C SER A 421 -14.33 -21.51 -18.04
N LYS A 422 -13.13 -20.92 -18.04
CA LYS A 422 -12.72 -19.94 -19.07
C LYS A 422 -12.42 -20.64 -20.39
N GLU A 423 -11.81 -21.81 -20.33
CA GLU A 423 -11.58 -22.68 -21.48
C GLU A 423 -12.26 -24.04 -21.28
N ILE A 424 -12.68 -24.66 -22.38
CA ILE A 424 -13.34 -25.98 -22.40
C ILE A 424 -12.47 -27.06 -21.75
N LYS A 425 -11.14 -26.86 -21.72
CA LYS A 425 -10.17 -27.83 -21.19
C LYS A 425 -9.66 -27.52 -19.79
N ASP A 426 -10.20 -26.51 -19.11
CA ASP A 426 -9.77 -26.21 -17.75
C ASP A 426 -10.19 -27.37 -16.83
N SER A 427 -9.19 -28.02 -16.23
CA SER A 427 -9.42 -29.08 -15.25
C SER A 427 -10.06 -28.52 -13.97
N VAL A 428 -11.09 -29.19 -13.48
CA VAL A 428 -11.72 -28.89 -12.20
C VAL A 428 -11.38 -30.01 -11.22
N LEU A 429 -10.83 -29.66 -10.05
CA LEU A 429 -10.61 -30.58 -8.93
C LEU A 429 -11.59 -30.23 -7.82
N ILE A 430 -12.42 -31.19 -7.41
CA ILE A 430 -13.36 -31.04 -6.29
C ILE A 430 -12.88 -31.95 -5.16
N GLU A 431 -12.48 -31.35 -4.04
CA GLU A 431 -12.14 -32.07 -2.81
C GLU A 431 -13.27 -31.89 -1.79
N LEU A 432 -13.87 -33.00 -1.36
CA LEU A 432 -14.94 -33.02 -0.35
C LEU A 432 -14.34 -33.33 1.01
N THR A 433 -14.69 -32.54 2.02
CA THR A 433 -14.15 -32.67 3.38
C THR A 433 -15.05 -33.47 4.33
N ASN A 434 -16.28 -33.80 3.93
CA ASN A 434 -17.29 -34.52 4.74
C ASN A 434 -17.96 -35.68 3.95
N GLU A 435 -18.68 -36.56 4.65
CA GLU A 435 -19.45 -37.68 4.05
C GLU A 435 -20.67 -37.17 3.27
N PHE A 436 -20.60 -37.22 1.94
CA PHE A 436 -21.74 -37.00 1.03
C PHE A 436 -22.18 -38.34 0.43
N SER A 437 -23.49 -38.50 0.24
CA SER A 437 -24.10 -39.77 -0.16
C SER A 437 -23.80 -40.14 -1.62
N GLU A 438 -23.93 -39.20 -2.56
CA GLU A 438 -23.79 -39.44 -4.01
C GLU A 438 -23.35 -38.16 -4.74
N LEU A 439 -22.47 -38.29 -5.75
CA LEU A 439 -22.03 -37.20 -6.63
C LEU A 439 -22.25 -37.63 -8.08
N ASP A 440 -23.23 -37.01 -8.74
CA ASP A 440 -23.49 -37.21 -10.17
C ASP A 440 -22.95 -36.03 -10.98
N ILE A 441 -22.10 -36.33 -11.96
CA ILE A 441 -21.54 -35.34 -12.89
C ILE A 441 -22.34 -35.42 -14.21
N PHE A 442 -23.04 -34.34 -14.55
CA PHE A 442 -23.81 -34.23 -15.79
C PHE A 442 -23.04 -33.36 -16.81
N GLU A 443 -22.75 -33.89 -18.01
CA GLU A 443 -22.08 -33.13 -19.09
C GLU A 443 -23.08 -32.38 -20.01
N GLU A 444 -22.73 -31.12 -20.28
CA GLU A 444 -23.15 -30.13 -21.30
C GLU A 444 -24.66 -29.90 -21.59
N SER A 445 -25.10 -28.65 -21.37
CA SER A 445 -26.12 -28.01 -22.21
C SER A 445 -25.78 -26.53 -22.46
N ARG A 446 -25.91 -26.09 -23.71
CA ARG A 446 -25.82 -24.68 -24.11
C ARG A 446 -27.23 -24.11 -24.27
N GLN A 447 -27.48 -22.97 -23.63
CA GLN A 447 -28.58 -22.09 -24.04
C GLN A 447 -28.23 -20.63 -23.77
N HIS A 448 -28.46 -19.78 -24.77
CA HIS A 448 -28.49 -18.33 -24.68
C HIS A 448 -29.90 -17.86 -24.29
N ASP A 449 -30.00 -16.80 -23.50
CA ASP A 449 -30.78 -15.59 -23.85
C ASP A 449 -30.51 -14.43 -22.87
N ASN A 450 -30.68 -13.20 -23.38
CA ASN A 450 -30.42 -11.90 -22.73
C ASN A 450 -31.63 -11.42 -21.89
N GLU A 451 -31.42 -10.62 -20.84
CA GLU A 451 -32.18 -9.37 -20.59
C GLU A 451 -31.63 -8.47 -19.45
N GLU A 452 -32.15 -7.23 -19.43
CA GLU A 452 -31.67 -5.95 -18.87
C GLU A 452 -31.64 -5.75 -17.33
N VAL A 453 -30.81 -4.79 -16.87
CA VAL A 453 -30.52 -4.44 -15.47
C VAL A 453 -31.18 -3.12 -15.04
N ASN A 454 -31.76 -3.06 -13.83
CA ASN A 454 -32.23 -1.84 -13.16
C ASN A 454 -31.33 -1.45 -11.95
N ILE A 455 -30.79 -0.24 -11.97
CA ILE A 455 -29.61 0.21 -11.19
C ILE A 455 -29.91 0.67 -9.75
N THR A 456 -31.16 0.84 -9.33
CA THR A 456 -31.44 1.50 -8.03
C THR A 456 -31.62 0.53 -6.85
N LEU A 457 -31.80 -0.77 -7.09
CA LEU A 457 -31.79 -1.83 -6.06
C LEU A 457 -30.38 -2.35 -5.71
N LEU A 458 -29.42 -2.16 -6.62
CA LEU A 458 -28.05 -2.70 -6.56
C LEU A 458 -27.17 -2.12 -5.44
N ILE A 459 -27.43 -0.88 -4.99
CA ILE A 459 -26.56 -0.23 -4.00
C ILE A 459 -26.81 -0.76 -2.58
N ASN A 460 -28.05 -1.10 -2.24
CA ASN A 460 -28.40 -1.56 -0.89
C ASN A 460 -28.35 -3.10 -0.74
N GLN A 461 -28.35 -3.86 -1.84
CA GLN A 461 -28.10 -5.31 -1.85
C GLN A 461 -26.61 -5.68 -1.94
N GLY A 462 -25.72 -4.78 -2.40
CA GLY A 462 -24.30 -5.08 -2.62
C GLY A 462 -23.50 -5.56 -1.39
N TYR A 463 -24.01 -5.37 -0.18
CA TYR A 463 -23.41 -5.90 1.06
C TYR A 463 -24.18 -7.08 1.68
N ARG A 464 -25.38 -7.42 1.20
CA ARG A 464 -26.21 -8.52 1.77
C ARG A 464 -26.35 -9.73 0.86
N ASP A 465 -26.28 -9.56 -0.46
CA ASP A 465 -26.45 -10.64 -1.44
C ASP A 465 -25.31 -10.69 -2.49
N ILE A 466 -24.04 -10.45 -2.07
CA ILE A 466 -22.82 -10.75 -2.84
C ILE A 466 -21.74 -11.29 -1.90
#